data_AF-A0A2V8VQC4-F1
#
_entry.id   AF-A0A2V8VQC4-F1
#
_cell.length_a   1.000
_cell.length_b   1.000
_cell.length_c   1.000
_cell.angle_alpha   90.00
_cell.angle_beta   90.00
_cell.angle_gamma   90.00
#
_symmetry.space_group_name_H-M   'P 1'
#
loop_
_entity.id
_entity.type
_entity.pdbx_description
1 polymer ?
#
loop_
_entity_poly.entity_id
_entity_poly.type
_entity_poly.pdbx_seq_one_letter_code
_entity_poly.pdbx_strand_id
1 'polypeptide(L)'
;MTGPREGTGSQADAAAPVSAAPGRSAADSGLVRALGLWDSTLLVIGLVIGSAVFLVTGGSSGVARLLPSPGLLILGWVAGGLLSFAGALVYAELGAALPRAGGQYVFLREAYGDLTGFLYGWTLFTV
;
A
#
# COMPACT_ATOMS: atom_id res chain seq x y z
N MET A 1 -79.15 20.69 36.92
CA MET A 1 -77.99 19.77 36.84
C MET A 1 -78.16 18.95 35.58
N THR A 2 -77.65 19.46 34.46
CA THR A 2 -77.96 18.99 33.10
C THR A 2 -76.71 19.09 32.24
N GLY A 3 -76.17 17.93 31.86
CA GLY A 3 -75.33 17.68 30.68
C GLY A 3 -73.82 17.96 30.78
N PRO A 4 -72.95 16.96 30.56
CA PRO A 4 -71.59 17.16 30.05
C PRO A 4 -71.63 17.44 28.54
N ARG A 5 -70.90 18.46 28.07
CA ARG A 5 -70.76 18.80 26.66
C ARG A 5 -69.59 18.02 26.03
N GLU A 6 -69.88 17.32 24.95
CA GLU A 6 -68.90 16.81 23.99
C GLU A 6 -68.30 17.96 23.17
N GLY A 7 -67.07 17.73 22.69
CA GLY A 7 -66.52 18.42 21.54
C GLY A 7 -65.15 19.02 21.83
N THR A 8 -64.09 18.36 21.40
CA THR A 8 -63.35 18.74 20.18
C THR A 8 -62.11 17.87 20.03
N GLY A 9 -61.90 17.39 18.81
CA GLY A 9 -60.83 16.47 18.46
C GLY A 9 -59.44 17.02 18.75
N SER A 10 -58.59 16.14 19.25
CA SER A 10 -57.14 16.23 19.07
C SER A 10 -56.65 14.83 18.75
N GLN A 11 -57.04 14.37 17.55
CA GLN A 11 -56.31 13.33 16.84
C GLN A 11 -55.24 14.08 16.03
N ALA A 12 -54.15 14.44 16.70
CA ALA A 12 -52.99 15.07 16.08
C ALA A 12 -51.74 14.31 16.53
N ASP A 13 -51.14 13.62 15.56
CA ASP A 13 -49.72 13.29 15.46
C ASP A 13 -49.10 12.43 16.57
N ALA A 14 -49.63 11.21 16.73
CA ALA A 14 -48.73 10.10 17.06
C ALA A 14 -48.01 9.68 15.77
N ALA A 15 -46.91 10.39 15.48
CA ALA A 15 -45.98 10.00 14.42
C ALA A 15 -45.67 8.50 14.56
N ALA A 16 -46.00 7.73 13.52
CA ALA A 16 -45.63 6.33 13.42
C ALA A 16 -44.14 6.18 13.78
N PRO A 17 -43.74 5.14 14.54
CA PRO A 17 -42.32 4.89 14.70
C PRO A 17 -41.76 4.70 13.30
N VAL A 18 -40.89 5.61 12.88
CA VAL A 18 -40.04 5.41 11.72
C VAL A 18 -39.33 4.09 11.97
N SER A 19 -39.83 3.05 11.33
CA SER A 19 -39.18 1.75 11.28
C SER A 19 -37.83 2.04 10.66
N ALA A 20 -36.81 2.19 11.52
CA ALA A 20 -35.44 2.31 11.10
C ALA A 20 -35.19 1.05 10.28
N ALA A 21 -35.14 1.23 8.96
CA ALA A 21 -34.68 0.20 8.04
C ALA A 21 -33.44 -0.41 8.70
N PRO A 22 -33.35 -1.76 8.82
CA PRO A 22 -32.24 -2.38 9.50
C PRO A 22 -30.98 -1.75 8.92
N GLY A 23 -30.22 -1.07 9.79
CA GLY A 23 -28.97 -0.45 9.38
C GLY A 23 -28.23 -1.53 8.63
N ARG A 24 -28.05 -1.33 7.32
CA ARG A 24 -27.13 -2.15 6.55
C ARG A 24 -25.85 -2.02 7.33
N SER A 25 -25.51 -3.07 8.07
CA SER A 25 -24.26 -3.16 8.78
C SER A 25 -23.19 -2.64 7.83
N ALA A 26 -22.29 -1.81 8.33
CA ALA A 26 -21.01 -1.54 7.68
C ALA A 26 -20.17 -2.85 7.65
N ALA A 27 -20.79 -3.94 7.20
CA ALA A 27 -20.22 -5.23 6.93
C ALA A 27 -19.81 -5.18 5.45
N ASP A 28 -18.49 -5.25 5.25
CA ASP A 28 -17.78 -5.41 3.98
C ASP A 28 -17.46 -4.15 3.16
N SER A 29 -16.96 -3.09 3.79
CA SER A 29 -16.20 -2.02 3.11
C SER A 29 -14.67 -2.22 3.17
N GLY A 30 -14.20 -3.47 3.16
CA GLY A 30 -12.76 -3.81 3.09
C GLY A 30 -12.26 -3.94 1.64
N LEU A 31 -10.97 -3.72 1.39
CA LEU A 31 -10.37 -4.08 0.11
C LEU A 31 -10.42 -5.60 -0.09
N VAL A 32 -10.82 -6.03 -1.29
CA VAL A 32 -10.75 -7.43 -1.70
C VAL A 32 -9.30 -7.86 -1.80
N ARG A 33 -8.92 -8.97 -1.15
CA ARG A 33 -7.59 -9.57 -1.28
C ARG A 33 -7.46 -10.30 -2.62
N ALA A 34 -7.34 -9.53 -3.69
CA ALA A 34 -7.33 -10.03 -5.07
C ALA A 34 -5.93 -10.43 -5.56
N LEU A 35 -4.85 -9.93 -4.93
CA LEU A 35 -3.48 -10.18 -5.38
C LEU A 35 -2.96 -11.53 -4.89
N GLY A 36 -2.74 -12.45 -5.82
CA GLY A 36 -2.06 -13.71 -5.59
C GLY A 36 -0.55 -13.61 -5.74
N LEU A 37 0.14 -14.75 -5.65
CA LEU A 37 1.58 -14.85 -5.84
C LEU A 37 2.01 -14.38 -7.22
N TRP A 38 1.31 -14.82 -8.27
CA TRP A 38 1.63 -14.45 -9.65
C TRP A 38 1.40 -12.96 -9.91
N ASP A 39 0.26 -12.41 -9.48
CA ASP A 39 -0.02 -10.98 -9.64
C ASP A 39 1.04 -10.13 -8.94
N SER A 40 1.39 -10.50 -7.70
CA SER A 40 2.43 -9.81 -6.93
C SER A 40 3.81 -9.92 -7.57
N THR A 41 4.16 -11.10 -8.09
CA THR A 41 5.46 -11.33 -8.75
C THR A 41 5.57 -10.54 -10.04
N LEU A 42 4.52 -10.58 -10.88
CA LEU A 42 4.48 -9.82 -12.14
C LEU A 42 4.51 -8.31 -11.90
N LEU A 43 3.84 -7.84 -10.84
CA LEU A 43 3.89 -6.45 -10.41
C LEU A 43 5.34 -6.05 -10.08
N VAL A 44 6.05 -6.84 -9.26
CA VAL A 44 7.45 -6.56 -8.92
C VAL A 44 8.35 -6.59 -10.15
N ILE A 45 8.19 -7.57 -11.06
CA ILE A 45 8.96 -7.62 -12.32
C ILE A 45 8.74 -6.33 -13.14
N GLY A 46 7.50 -5.87 -13.26
CA GLY A 46 7.16 -4.64 -13.97
C GLY A 46 7.75 -3.38 -13.34
N LEU A 47 7.89 -3.35 -12.01
CA LEU A 47 8.54 -2.23 -11.31
C LEU A 47 10.07 -2.22 -11.47
N VAL A 48 10.69 -3.39 -11.58
CA VAL A 48 12.17 -3.52 -11.68
C VAL A 48 12.66 -3.29 -13.10
N ILE A 49 11.96 -3.82 -14.12
CA ILE A 49 12.34 -3.65 -15.52
C ILE A 49 11.88 -2.27 -16.01
N GLY A 50 12.74 -1.27 -15.85
CA GLY A 50 12.50 0.10 -16.30
C GLY A 50 13.52 0.62 -17.32
N SER A 51 13.46 1.92 -17.60
CA SER A 51 14.41 2.62 -18.48
C SER A 51 15.86 2.54 -17.99
N ALA A 52 16.07 2.33 -16.68
CA ALA A 52 17.38 2.27 -16.04
C ALA A 52 18.29 1.20 -16.65
N VAL A 53 17.77 0.04 -17.06
CA VAL A 53 18.58 -1.02 -17.69
C VAL A 53 19.26 -0.50 -18.95
N PHE A 54 18.55 0.26 -19.78
CA PHE A 54 19.07 0.81 -21.03
C PHE A 54 19.97 2.02 -20.82
N LEU A 55 19.58 2.92 -19.90
CA LEU A 55 20.31 4.16 -19.65
C LEU A 55 21.63 3.93 -18.92
N VAL A 56 21.65 3.06 -17.91
CA VAL A 56 22.84 2.80 -17.09
C VAL A 56 23.87 1.98 -17.86
N THR A 57 23.47 1.10 -18.77
CA THR A 57 24.41 0.25 -19.51
C THR A 57 24.84 0.82 -20.85
N GLY A 58 23.92 1.19 -21.73
CA GLY A 58 24.20 1.43 -23.15
C GLY A 58 24.26 2.90 -23.59
N GLY A 59 23.84 3.86 -22.75
CA GLY A 59 23.80 5.29 -23.09
C GLY A 59 25.17 5.95 -23.30
N SER A 60 25.18 7.21 -23.78
CA SER A 60 26.40 8.02 -23.95
C SER A 60 27.18 8.25 -22.65
N SER A 61 26.49 8.18 -21.51
CA SER A 61 27.01 8.25 -20.13
C SER A 61 26.92 6.90 -19.39
N GLY A 62 26.68 5.80 -20.10
CA GLY A 62 26.53 4.47 -19.52
C GLY A 62 27.85 3.85 -19.04
N VAL A 63 27.75 2.97 -18.05
CA VAL A 63 28.87 2.28 -17.39
C VAL A 63 29.69 1.45 -18.39
N ALA A 64 29.10 1.00 -19.50
CA ALA A 64 29.83 0.27 -20.54
C ALA A 64 31.01 1.03 -21.14
N ARG A 65 30.97 2.38 -21.17
CA ARG A 65 32.08 3.20 -21.66
C ARG A 65 33.19 3.41 -20.63
N LEU A 66 32.87 3.24 -19.34
CA LEU A 66 33.83 3.37 -18.24
C LEU A 66 34.65 2.08 -18.05
N LEU A 67 34.14 0.96 -18.55
CA LEU A 67 34.78 -0.34 -18.39
C LEU A 67 35.61 -0.71 -19.63
N PRO A 68 36.84 -1.19 -19.45
CA PRO A 68 37.73 -1.54 -20.56
C PRO A 68 37.35 -2.86 -21.24
N SER A 69 36.47 -3.68 -20.65
CA SER A 69 36.03 -4.95 -21.24
C SER A 69 34.55 -5.26 -20.98
N PRO A 70 33.86 -5.92 -21.93
CA PRO A 70 32.48 -6.38 -21.73
C PRO A 70 32.33 -7.39 -20.59
N GLY A 71 33.36 -8.20 -20.33
CA GLY A 71 33.34 -9.19 -19.25
C GLY A 71 33.21 -8.57 -17.87
N LEU A 72 33.86 -7.43 -17.62
CA LEU A 72 33.73 -6.69 -16.37
C LEU A 72 32.32 -6.13 -16.18
N LEU A 73 31.64 -5.76 -17.26
CA LEU A 73 30.27 -5.26 -17.20
C LEU A 73 29.31 -6.37 -16.77
N ILE A 74 29.44 -7.55 -17.36
CA ILE A 74 28.64 -8.73 -16.97
C ILE A 74 28.93 -9.12 -15.52
N LEU A 75 30.20 -9.11 -15.10
CA LEU A 75 30.57 -9.39 -13.72
C LEU A 75 29.95 -8.39 -12.74
N GLY A 76 29.96 -7.10 -13.08
CA GLY A 76 29.30 -6.05 -12.30
C GLY A 76 27.80 -6.27 -12.17
N TRP A 77 27.13 -6.67 -13.26
CA TRP A 77 25.72 -7.05 -13.24
C TRP A 77 25.43 -8.25 -12.35
N VAL A 78 26.25 -9.30 -12.44
CA VAL A 78 26.12 -10.48 -11.58
C VAL A 78 26.31 -10.09 -10.12
N ALA A 79 27.34 -9.32 -9.79
CA ALA A 79 27.60 -8.85 -8.43
C ALA A 79 26.45 -7.99 -7.88
N GLY A 80 25.96 -7.03 -8.67
CA GLY A 80 24.81 -6.20 -8.31
C GLY A 80 23.50 -7.00 -8.17
N GLY A 81 23.33 -8.02 -9.01
CA GLY A 81 22.21 -8.96 -8.96
C GLY A 81 22.24 -9.80 -7.68
N LEU A 82 23.40 -10.34 -7.28
CA LEU A 82 23.55 -11.07 -6.02
C LEU A 82 23.26 -10.19 -4.82
N LEU A 83 23.77 -8.95 -4.81
CA LEU A 83 23.52 -8.01 -3.72
C LEU A 83 22.04 -7.65 -3.62
N SER A 84 21.40 -7.38 -4.75
CA SER A 84 19.95 -7.11 -4.82
C SER A 84 19.13 -8.32 -4.37
N PHE A 85 19.54 -9.53 -4.75
CA PHE A 85 18.87 -10.76 -4.33
C PHE A 85 18.95 -10.98 -2.81
N ALA A 86 20.13 -10.75 -2.22
CA ALA A 86 20.27 -10.80 -0.76
C ALA A 86 19.35 -9.78 -0.06
N GLY A 87 19.27 -8.54 -0.59
CA GLY A 87 18.32 -7.54 -0.09
C GLY A 87 16.86 -7.96 -0.24
N ALA A 88 16.49 -8.60 -1.35
CA ALA A 88 15.14 -9.10 -1.58
C ALA A 88 14.74 -10.18 -0.56
N LEU A 89 15.67 -11.06 -0.17
CA LEU A 89 15.42 -12.05 0.89
C LEU A 89 15.17 -11.39 2.25
N VAL A 90 15.94 -10.35 2.59
CA VAL A 90 15.71 -9.57 3.82
C VAL A 90 14.32 -8.92 3.79
N TYR A 91 13.92 -8.36 2.66
CA TYR A 91 12.57 -7.79 2.50
C TYR A 91 11.46 -8.84 2.53
N ALA A 92 11.71 -10.06 2.04
CA ALA A 92 10.75 -11.16 2.12
C ALA A 92 10.53 -11.61 3.57
N GLU A 93 11.60 -11.77 4.35
CA GLU A 93 11.54 -12.08 5.78
C GLU A 93 10.81 -10.98 6.57
N LEU A 94 11.16 -9.70 6.34
CA LEU A 94 10.48 -8.58 6.99
C LEU A 94 9.01 -8.46 6.58
N GLY A 95 8.68 -8.69 5.31
CA GLY A 95 7.31 -8.67 4.80
C GLY A 95 6.45 -9.80 5.37
N ALA A 96 7.04 -10.97 5.62
CA ALA A 96 6.38 -12.08 6.30
C ALA A 96 6.20 -11.81 7.81
N ALA A 97 7.20 -11.22 8.47
CA ALA A 97 7.17 -10.90 9.89
C ALA A 97 6.21 -9.73 10.24
N LEU A 98 6.09 -8.74 9.34
CA LEU A 98 5.27 -7.54 9.53
C LEU A 98 4.24 -7.41 8.39
N PRO A 99 3.16 -8.23 8.39
CA PRO A 99 2.17 -8.30 7.29
C PRO A 99 1.17 -7.13 7.34
N ARG A 100 1.68 -5.90 7.38
CA ARG A 100 0.91 -4.65 7.36
C ARG A 100 1.19 -3.91 6.04
N ALA A 101 0.17 -3.25 5.49
CA ALA A 101 0.36 -2.38 4.34
C ALA A 101 1.24 -1.19 4.72
N GLY A 102 2.36 -0.98 4.00
CA GLY A 102 3.24 0.19 4.20
C GLY A 102 4.74 -0.06 3.96
N GLY A 103 5.18 -1.30 3.72
CA GLY A 103 6.54 -1.60 3.25
C GLY A 103 7.66 -1.06 4.15
N GLN A 104 8.69 -0.46 3.54
CA GLN A 104 9.86 0.08 4.26
C GLN A 104 9.49 1.07 5.38
N TYR A 105 8.44 1.87 5.21
CA TYR A 105 7.97 2.79 6.26
C TYR A 105 7.61 2.04 7.54
N VAL A 106 6.87 0.92 7.43
CA VAL A 106 6.47 0.11 8.59
C VAL A 106 7.69 -0.52 9.24
N PHE A 107 8.64 -1.00 8.45
CA PHE A 107 9.87 -1.62 8.97
C PHE A 107 10.71 -0.61 9.77
N LEU A 108 10.91 0.59 9.24
CA LEU A 108 11.68 1.63 9.92
C LEU A 108 10.95 2.16 11.16
N ARG A 109 9.63 2.33 11.08
CA ARG A 109 8.82 2.78 12.23
C ARG A 109 8.86 1.77 13.37
N GLU A 110 8.74 0.47 13.06
CA GLU A 110 8.78 -0.59 14.06
C GLU A 110 10.18 -0.72 14.69
N ALA A 111 11.24 -0.59 13.90
CA ALA A 111 12.61 -0.75 14.38
C ALA A 111 13.17 0.47 15.13
N TYR A 112 12.80 1.70 14.71
CA TYR A 112 13.44 2.94 15.17
C TYR A 112 12.46 4.01 15.67
N GLY A 113 11.17 3.69 15.75
CA GLY A 113 10.13 4.58 16.27
C GLY A 113 9.55 5.56 15.24
N ASP A 114 8.60 6.37 15.72
CA ASP A 114 7.73 7.20 14.87
C ASP A 114 8.46 8.30 14.11
N LEU A 115 9.48 8.92 14.72
CA LEU A 115 10.25 9.99 14.06
C LEU A 115 10.98 9.47 12.81
N THR A 116 11.62 8.30 12.91
CA THR A 116 12.36 7.71 11.78
C THR A 116 11.42 7.28 10.67
N GLY A 117 10.27 6.70 11.01
CA GLY A 117 9.20 6.43 10.05
C GLY A 117 8.70 7.71 9.36
N PHE A 118 8.43 8.77 10.14
CA PHE A 118 7.99 10.05 9.62
C PHE A 118 9.01 10.66 8.66
N LEU A 119 10.29 10.72 9.03
CA LEU A 119 11.35 11.26 8.18
C LEU A 119 11.48 10.46 6.88
N TYR A 120 11.39 9.13 6.96
CA TYR A 120 11.40 8.29 5.76
C TYR A 120 10.21 8.60 4.83
N GLY A 121 9.00 8.65 5.38
CA GLY A 121 7.81 9.03 4.62
C GLY A 121 7.91 10.44 4.03
N TRP A 122 8.49 11.38 4.77
CA TRP A 122 8.75 12.74 4.31
C TRP A 122 9.72 12.76 3.12
N THR A 123 10.82 12.00 3.19
CA THR A 123 11.77 11.91 2.06
C THR A 123 11.12 11.36 0.80
N LEU A 124 10.27 10.33 0.92
CA LEU A 124 9.53 9.77 -0.21
C LEU A 124 8.48 10.73 -0.81
N PHE A 125 8.01 11.69 -0.02
CA PHE A 125 7.06 12.70 -0.50
C PHE A 125 7.75 13.88 -1.19
N THR A 126 8.89 14.33 -0.65
CA THR A 126 9.58 15.54 -1.12
C THR A 126 10.58 15.33 -2.24
N VAL A 127 11.17 14.14 -2.34
CA VAL A 127 12.22 13.79 -3.31
C VAL A 127 11.64 12.90 -4.38
#